data_AF-A0A9W6CU53-F1
#
_entry.id   AF-A0A9W6CU53-F1
#
_cell.length_a   1.000
_cell.length_b   1.000
_cell.length_c   1.000
_cell.angle_alpha   90.00
_cell.angle_beta   90.00
_cell.angle_gamma   90.00
#
_symmetry.space_group_name_H-M   'P 1'
#
loop_
_entity.id
_entity.type
_entity.pdbx_description
1 polymer ?
#
loop_
_entity_poly.entity_id
_entity_poly.type
_entity_poly.pdbx_seq_one_letter_code
_entity_poly.pdbx_strand_id
1 'polypeptide(L)'
;MTDIWIRWGALTRSLISTRIAMDRERSFWEGLSLTNKSQLKLKAQPNGSKVTVRVTEHLAALDDERTVLAASLVLSYALAEAAALDRLGIDSRTVAGVEDWGTRLLGHAGRDWSDVVDGLAGASEVGVVRNLVVHGQDTVDAKSHARLTKSGSEAFQVGDRIGLSYDRVGAYRARLRSLLMVGGLGSE
;
A
#
# COMPACT_ATOMS: atom_id res chain seq x y z
N MET A 1 20.15 13.81 4.15
CA MET A 1 18.81 13.41 3.68
C MET A 1 18.95 12.07 2.99
N THR A 2 18.24 11.03 3.44
CA THR A 2 18.20 9.77 2.69
C THR A 2 17.34 10.02 1.46
N ASP A 3 17.91 9.83 0.27
CA ASP A 3 17.17 9.94 -0.99
C ASP A 3 15.88 9.09 -0.93
N ILE A 4 14.75 9.71 -1.23
CA ILE A 4 13.42 9.11 -1.29
C ILE A 4 13.43 7.83 -2.14
N TRP A 5 14.20 7.81 -3.22
CA TRP A 5 14.29 6.67 -4.13
C TRP A 5 15.08 5.50 -3.55
N ILE A 6 16.06 5.75 -2.68
CA ILE A 6 16.72 4.69 -1.91
C ILE A 6 15.70 4.00 -0.99
N ARG A 7 14.88 4.80 -0.27
CA ARG A 7 13.84 4.25 0.62
C ARG A 7 12.74 3.54 -0.17
N TRP A 8 12.30 4.11 -1.29
CA TRP A 8 11.31 3.51 -2.18
C TRP A 8 11.81 2.17 -2.75
N GLY A 9 13.07 2.14 -3.17
CA GLY A 9 13.74 0.93 -3.65
C GLY A 9 13.87 -0.13 -2.56
N ALA A 10 14.23 0.26 -1.33
CA ALA A 10 14.28 -0.66 -0.19
C ALA A 10 12.90 -1.26 0.13
N LEU A 11 11.85 -0.44 0.16
CA LEU A 11 10.47 -0.91 0.35
C LEU A 11 10.04 -1.87 -0.78
N THR A 12 10.38 -1.55 -2.03
CA THR A 12 10.08 -2.39 -3.19
C THR A 12 10.76 -3.75 -3.09
N ARG A 13 12.06 -3.77 -2.77
CA ARG A 13 12.82 -5.01 -2.57
C ARG A 13 12.26 -5.82 -1.41
N SER A 14 11.90 -5.18 -0.30
CA SER A 14 11.27 -5.87 0.84
C SER A 14 9.98 -6.56 0.43
N LEU A 15 9.08 -5.87 -0.30
CA LEU A 15 7.83 -6.46 -0.78
C LEU A 15 8.08 -7.69 -1.66
N ILE A 16 9.00 -7.56 -2.63
CA ILE A 16 9.34 -8.66 -3.55
C ILE A 16 9.93 -9.84 -2.79
N SER A 17 10.87 -9.59 -1.88
CA SER A 17 11.49 -10.63 -1.06
C SER A 17 10.48 -11.34 -0.16
N THR A 18 9.56 -10.60 0.48
CA THR A 18 8.50 -11.19 1.31
C THR A 18 7.58 -12.07 0.47
N ARG A 19 7.18 -11.62 -0.73
CA ARG A 19 6.40 -12.44 -1.66
C ARG A 19 7.11 -13.74 -2.01
N ILE A 20 8.36 -13.65 -2.46
CA ILE A 20 9.16 -14.84 -2.83
C ILE A 20 9.28 -15.81 -1.65
N ALA A 21 9.44 -15.28 -0.43
CA ALA A 21 9.50 -16.11 0.77
C ALA A 21 8.16 -16.81 1.04
N MET A 22 7.02 -16.11 0.90
CA MET A 22 5.69 -16.71 1.06
C MET A 22 5.41 -17.77 -0.01
N ASP A 23 5.74 -17.50 -1.28
CA ASP A 23 5.56 -18.44 -2.38
C ASP A 23 6.40 -19.72 -2.18
N ARG A 24 7.66 -19.56 -1.73
CA ARG A 24 8.55 -20.68 -1.42
C ARG A 24 8.05 -21.50 -0.24
N GLU A 25 7.60 -20.84 0.81
CA GLU A 25 7.03 -21.49 1.99
C GLU A 25 5.77 -22.28 1.62
N ARG A 26 4.87 -21.69 0.82
CA ARG A 26 3.67 -22.38 0.30
C ARG A 26 4.06 -23.62 -0.50
N SER A 27 4.96 -23.46 -1.47
CA SER A 27 5.44 -24.56 -2.32
C SER A 27 6.08 -25.69 -1.50
N PHE A 28 6.83 -25.34 -0.44
CA PHE A 28 7.39 -26.32 0.49
C PHE A 28 6.30 -27.14 1.17
N TRP A 29 5.27 -26.50 1.74
CA TRP A 29 4.19 -27.21 2.42
C TRP A 29 3.29 -28.03 1.47
N GLU A 30 3.09 -27.56 0.24
CA GLU A 30 2.37 -28.30 -0.80
C GLU A 30 3.12 -29.57 -1.21
N GLY A 31 4.45 -29.51 -1.32
CA GLY A 31 5.30 -30.64 -1.67
C GLY A 31 5.41 -31.73 -0.59
N LEU A 32 4.99 -31.47 0.65
CA LEU A 32 5.03 -32.44 1.73
C LEU A 32 3.77 -33.32 1.76
N SER A 33 3.96 -34.62 1.53
CA SER A 33 2.95 -35.66 1.78
C SER A 33 2.84 -35.95 3.28
N LEU A 34 2.03 -35.16 3.98
CA LEU A 34 1.82 -35.28 5.42
C LEU A 34 0.47 -35.95 5.72
N THR A 35 0.50 -37.04 6.47
CA THR A 35 -0.72 -37.64 7.05
C THR A 35 -1.29 -36.72 8.13
N ASN A 36 -2.60 -36.46 8.10
CA ASN A 36 -3.31 -35.62 9.08
C ASN A 36 -2.78 -34.17 9.20
N LYS A 37 -2.57 -33.46 8.08
CA LYS A 37 -2.15 -32.03 8.06
C LYS A 37 -2.95 -31.13 9.02
N SER A 38 -4.25 -31.40 9.21
CA SER A 38 -5.14 -30.63 10.09
C SER A 38 -4.79 -30.71 11.58
N GLN A 39 -3.99 -31.70 12.00
CA GLN A 39 -3.58 -31.88 13.40
C GLN A 39 -2.14 -31.43 13.67
N LEU A 40 -1.37 -31.14 12.62
CA LEU A 40 0.02 -30.71 12.76
C LEU A 40 0.10 -29.27 13.26
N LYS A 41 1.05 -29.01 14.15
CA LYS A 41 1.28 -27.70 14.78
C LYS A 41 2.72 -27.25 14.56
N LEU A 42 2.87 -26.01 14.09
CA LEU A 42 4.12 -25.29 14.02
C LEU A 42 4.37 -24.62 15.37
N LYS A 43 5.59 -24.75 15.88
CA LYS A 43 6.04 -24.03 17.07
C LYS A 43 7.10 -23.04 16.63
N ALA A 44 6.80 -21.77 16.77
CA ALA A 44 7.74 -20.68 16.54
C ALA A 44 8.06 -20.01 17.88
N GLN A 45 9.26 -19.46 18.00
CA GLN A 45 9.64 -18.67 19.17
C GLN A 45 10.18 -17.30 18.76
N PRO A 46 9.36 -16.44 18.11
CA PRO A 46 9.78 -15.08 17.79
C PRO A 46 10.03 -14.30 19.09
N ASN A 47 11.23 -13.74 19.23
CA ASN A 47 11.62 -12.87 20.35
C ASN A 47 11.35 -13.46 21.75
N GLY A 48 11.54 -14.79 21.90
CA GLY A 48 11.39 -15.48 23.17
C GLY A 48 9.97 -15.93 23.51
N SER A 49 8.93 -15.43 22.83
CA SER A 49 7.54 -15.84 23.04
C SER A 49 7.20 -17.07 22.22
N LYS A 50 6.69 -18.13 22.87
CA LYS A 50 6.28 -19.35 22.17
C LYS A 50 4.93 -19.13 21.50
N VAL A 51 4.89 -19.20 20.18
CA VAL A 51 3.67 -19.19 19.38
C VAL A 51 3.48 -20.60 18.80
N THR A 52 2.28 -21.15 18.97
CA THR A 52 1.90 -22.42 18.35
C THR A 52 0.75 -22.17 17.38
N VAL A 53 0.94 -22.53 16.11
CA VAL A 53 -0.05 -22.31 15.02
C VAL A 53 -0.32 -23.65 14.35
N ARG A 54 -1.57 -23.95 13.98
CA ARG A 54 -1.86 -25.15 13.19
C ARG A 54 -1.34 -24.98 11.76
N VAL A 55 -0.86 -26.05 11.13
CA VAL A 55 -0.36 -25.97 9.75
C VAL A 55 -1.44 -25.40 8.80
N THR A 56 -2.71 -25.72 9.01
CA THR A 56 -3.82 -25.16 8.22
C THR A 56 -3.99 -23.65 8.40
N GLU A 57 -3.75 -23.13 9.60
CA GLU A 57 -3.82 -21.68 9.87
C GLU A 57 -2.61 -20.96 9.28
N HIS A 58 -1.44 -21.59 9.32
CA HIS A 58 -0.23 -21.09 8.66
C HIS A 58 -0.42 -21.00 7.15
N LEU A 59 -0.93 -22.06 6.53
CA LEU A 59 -1.24 -22.06 5.09
C LEU A 59 -2.26 -20.98 4.73
N ALA A 60 -3.34 -20.84 5.51
CA ALA A 60 -4.31 -19.77 5.31
C ALA A 60 -3.67 -18.37 5.43
N ALA A 61 -2.71 -18.19 6.34
CA ALA A 61 -1.96 -16.94 6.47
C ALA A 61 -0.99 -16.69 5.30
N LEU A 62 -0.45 -17.74 4.68
CA LEU A 62 0.35 -17.62 3.44
C LEU A 62 -0.52 -17.27 2.22
N ASP A 63 -1.79 -17.66 2.24
CA ASP A 63 -2.77 -17.29 1.20
C ASP A 63 -3.34 -15.88 1.43
N ASP A 64 -3.28 -15.36 2.67
CA ASP A 64 -3.67 -13.99 3.00
C ASP A 64 -2.56 -12.98 2.68
N GLU A 65 -2.38 -12.72 1.39
CA GLU A 65 -1.47 -11.69 0.88
C GLU A 65 -1.90 -10.27 1.27
N ARG A 66 -3.14 -10.08 1.74
CA ARG A 66 -3.74 -8.78 2.05
C ARG A 66 -2.90 -8.00 3.05
N THR A 67 -2.38 -8.66 4.08
CA THR A 67 -1.59 -7.99 5.14
C THR A 67 -0.31 -7.37 4.59
N VAL A 68 0.42 -8.11 3.75
CA VAL A 68 1.67 -7.65 3.13
C VAL A 68 1.39 -6.53 2.13
N LEU A 69 0.34 -6.68 1.32
CA LEU A 69 -0.09 -5.69 0.35
C LEU A 69 -0.58 -4.39 1.01
N ALA A 70 -1.35 -4.50 2.10
CA ALA A 70 -1.79 -3.39 2.93
C ALA A 70 -0.59 -2.61 3.50
N ALA A 71 0.36 -3.32 4.12
CA ALA A 71 1.57 -2.71 4.65
C ALA A 71 2.36 -1.99 3.55
N SER A 72 2.49 -2.59 2.37
CA SER A 72 3.17 -1.97 1.23
C SER A 72 2.50 -0.68 0.78
N LEU A 73 1.17 -0.68 0.65
CA LEU A 73 0.40 0.50 0.28
C LEU A 73 0.56 1.63 1.30
N VAL A 74 0.37 1.32 2.59
CA VAL A 74 0.44 2.30 3.68
C VAL A 74 1.85 2.90 3.77
N LEU A 75 2.90 2.07 3.72
CA LEU A 75 4.28 2.54 3.77
C LEU A 75 4.66 3.35 2.53
N SER A 76 4.18 2.96 1.34
CA SER A 76 4.45 3.72 0.10
C SER A 76 3.79 5.09 0.13
N TYR A 77 2.55 5.17 0.59
CA TYR A 77 1.84 6.44 0.75
C TYR A 77 2.52 7.34 1.77
N ALA A 78 2.82 6.81 2.96
CA ALA A 78 3.47 7.57 4.04
C ALA A 78 4.84 8.10 3.60
N LEU A 79 5.59 7.31 2.84
CA LEU A 79 6.87 7.71 2.28
C LEU A 79 6.72 8.84 1.25
N ALA A 80 5.72 8.75 0.36
CA ALA A 80 5.44 9.78 -0.64
C ALA A 80 4.99 11.11 0.01
N GLU A 81 4.06 11.03 0.97
CA GLU A 81 3.57 12.18 1.72
C GLU A 81 4.70 12.86 2.49
N ALA A 82 5.54 12.09 3.21
CA ALA A 82 6.68 12.65 3.94
C ALA A 82 7.66 13.39 3.01
N ALA A 83 7.96 12.83 1.84
CA ALA A 83 8.85 13.47 0.86
C ALA A 83 8.25 14.76 0.28
N ALA A 84 6.95 14.75 -0.04
CA ALA A 84 6.26 15.93 -0.53
C ALA A 84 6.26 17.06 0.52
N LEU A 85 5.97 16.73 1.77
CA LEU A 85 5.92 17.70 2.87
C LEU A 85 7.30 18.26 3.21
N ASP A 86 8.34 17.43 3.20
CA ASP A 86 9.74 17.88 3.37
C ASP A 86 10.14 18.86 2.25
N ARG A 87 9.80 18.51 1.00
CA ARG A 87 10.07 19.35 -0.19
C ARG A 87 9.36 20.71 -0.15
N LEU A 88 8.16 20.73 0.43
CA LEU A 88 7.34 21.93 0.56
C LEU A 88 7.65 22.73 1.85
N GLY A 89 8.37 22.15 2.81
CA GLY A 89 8.64 22.76 4.12
C GLY A 89 7.38 22.93 4.98
N ILE A 90 6.42 22.01 4.90
CA ILE A 90 5.10 22.11 5.58
C ILE A 90 4.96 21.06 6.68
N ASP A 91 4.36 21.42 7.82
CA ASP A 91 3.99 20.48 8.89
C ASP A 91 2.86 19.54 8.44
N SER A 92 3.08 18.22 8.57
CA SER A 92 2.10 17.18 8.22
C SER A 92 0.76 17.33 8.95
N ARG A 93 0.71 17.99 10.11
CA ARG A 93 -0.54 18.23 10.85
C ARG A 93 -1.45 19.28 10.20
N THR A 94 -0.91 20.06 9.27
CA THR A 94 -1.60 21.21 8.66
C THR A 94 -2.12 20.91 7.25
N VAL A 95 -1.86 19.70 6.75
CA VAL A 95 -2.16 19.31 5.38
C VAL A 95 -3.22 18.23 5.38
N ALA A 96 -4.16 18.35 4.45
CA ALA A 96 -5.21 17.35 4.27
C ALA A 96 -4.67 16.15 3.46
N GLY A 97 -5.55 15.42 2.78
CA GLY A 97 -5.18 14.25 1.98
C GLY A 97 -4.30 14.58 0.77
N VAL A 98 -4.00 13.55 -0.02
CA VAL A 98 -3.22 13.63 -1.28
C VAL A 98 -3.69 14.70 -2.25
N GLU A 99 -4.97 15.03 -2.24
CA GLU A 99 -5.53 16.11 -3.04
C GLU A 99 -4.94 17.47 -2.65
N ASP A 100 -4.63 17.70 -1.38
CA ASP A 100 -4.05 18.95 -0.86
C ASP A 100 -2.52 18.97 -1.03
N TRP A 101 -1.79 18.03 -0.40
CA TRP A 101 -0.32 18.03 -0.53
C TRP A 101 0.13 17.79 -1.97
N GLY A 102 -0.58 16.97 -2.74
CA GLY A 102 -0.26 16.70 -4.15
C GLY A 102 -0.47 17.93 -5.02
N THR A 103 -1.56 18.68 -4.83
CA THR A 103 -1.79 19.93 -5.57
C THR A 103 -0.70 20.96 -5.27
N ARG A 104 -0.30 21.09 -4.00
CA ARG A 104 0.78 22.00 -3.61
C ARG A 104 2.13 21.58 -4.20
N LEU A 105 2.43 20.28 -4.19
CA LEU A 105 3.67 19.72 -4.75
C LEU A 105 3.75 19.99 -6.26
N LEU A 106 2.67 19.69 -7.00
CA LEU A 106 2.59 19.94 -8.44
C LEU A 106 2.71 21.43 -8.76
N GLY A 107 1.98 22.27 -8.02
CA GLY A 107 2.06 23.72 -8.16
C GLY A 107 3.48 24.26 -7.92
N HIS A 108 4.20 23.70 -6.94
CA HIS A 108 5.60 24.05 -6.68
C HIS A 108 6.53 23.69 -7.87
N ALA A 109 6.20 22.64 -8.62
CA ALA A 109 6.92 22.22 -9.82
C ALA A 109 6.42 22.90 -11.12
N GLY A 110 5.42 23.78 -11.04
CA GLY A 110 4.78 24.37 -12.22
C GLY A 110 4.02 23.35 -13.08
N ARG A 111 3.53 22.28 -12.46
CA ARG A 111 2.77 21.18 -13.09
C ARG A 111 1.36 21.11 -12.53
N ASP A 112 0.53 20.27 -13.12
CA ASP A 112 -0.81 19.98 -12.62
C ASP A 112 -1.16 18.48 -12.68
N TRP A 113 -2.38 18.14 -12.29
CA TRP A 113 -2.83 16.75 -12.22
C TRP A 113 -2.92 16.05 -13.57
N SER A 114 -3.00 16.77 -14.69
CA SER A 114 -3.03 16.18 -16.03
C SER A 114 -1.71 15.52 -16.42
N ASP A 115 -0.61 15.91 -15.78
CA ASP A 115 0.71 15.30 -15.95
C ASP A 115 0.89 13.99 -15.17
N VAL A 116 0.00 13.70 -14.22
CA VAL A 116 0.09 12.56 -13.30
C VAL A 116 -0.70 11.37 -13.83
N VAL A 117 -0.15 10.16 -13.70
CA VAL A 117 -0.85 8.91 -14.05
C VAL A 117 -2.20 8.83 -13.32
N ASP A 118 -3.28 8.69 -14.09
CA ASP A 118 -4.68 8.68 -13.66
C ASP A 118 -5.16 9.97 -12.93
N GLY A 119 -4.34 11.03 -12.97
CA GLY A 119 -4.63 12.36 -12.42
C GLY A 119 -5.09 12.38 -10.97
N LEU A 120 -5.87 13.41 -10.63
CA LEU A 120 -6.40 13.63 -9.29
C LEU A 120 -7.30 12.47 -8.83
N ALA A 121 -8.14 11.94 -9.74
CA ALA A 121 -9.03 10.81 -9.47
C ALA A 121 -8.23 9.58 -9.00
N GLY A 122 -7.18 9.22 -9.75
CA GLY A 122 -6.32 8.09 -9.42
C GLY A 122 -5.58 8.28 -8.11
N ALA A 123 -5.04 9.48 -7.85
CA ALA A 123 -4.35 9.78 -6.60
C ALA A 123 -5.29 9.74 -5.38
N SER A 124 -6.48 10.34 -5.51
CA SER A 124 -7.53 10.31 -4.48
C SER A 124 -7.95 8.89 -4.13
N GLU A 125 -8.07 8.01 -5.13
CA GLU A 125 -8.33 6.58 -4.93
C GLU A 125 -7.30 5.93 -4.00
N VAL A 126 -6.01 6.19 -4.22
CA VAL A 126 -4.93 5.68 -3.35
C VAL A 126 -5.13 6.17 -1.91
N GLY A 127 -5.42 7.46 -1.73
CA GLY A 127 -5.62 8.07 -0.42
C GLY A 127 -6.84 7.51 0.32
N VAL A 128 -7.92 7.20 -0.40
CA VAL A 128 -9.13 6.58 0.15
C VAL A 128 -8.87 5.14 0.55
N VAL A 129 -8.32 4.31 -0.35
CA VAL A 129 -8.04 2.89 -0.07
C VAL A 129 -7.06 2.77 1.09
N ARG A 130 -6.01 3.60 1.13
CA ARG A 130 -5.06 3.64 2.25
C ARG A 130 -5.75 3.95 3.58
N ASN A 131 -6.68 4.90 3.62
CA ASN A 131 -7.38 5.26 4.85
C ASN A 131 -8.30 4.13 5.33
N LEU A 132 -9.07 3.52 4.43
CA LEU A 132 -9.92 2.37 4.75
C LEU A 132 -9.08 1.22 5.34
N VAL A 133 -7.95 0.90 4.72
CA VAL A 133 -7.00 -0.11 5.20
C VAL A 133 -6.48 0.20 6.61
N VAL A 134 -6.05 1.44 6.85
CA VAL A 134 -5.54 1.87 8.18
C VAL A 134 -6.61 1.77 9.26
N HIS A 135 -7.87 2.01 8.91
CA HIS A 135 -9.00 1.91 9.85
C HIS A 135 -9.59 0.50 9.96
N GLY A 136 -9.00 -0.49 9.29
CA GLY A 136 -9.49 -1.88 9.30
C GLY A 136 -10.84 -2.05 8.60
N GLN A 137 -11.23 -1.10 7.74
CA GLN A 137 -12.46 -1.14 6.96
C GLN A 137 -12.19 -1.87 5.63
N ASP A 138 -13.12 -2.71 5.21
CA ASP A 138 -13.05 -3.47 3.97
C ASP A 138 -14.06 -3.03 2.92
N THR A 139 -14.93 -2.08 3.23
CA THR A 139 -15.95 -1.53 2.33
C THR A 139 -15.87 -0.01 2.23
N VAL A 140 -16.23 0.53 1.06
CA VAL A 140 -16.32 1.97 0.82
C VAL A 140 -17.53 2.54 1.52
N ASP A 141 -17.31 3.46 2.47
CA ASP A 141 -18.38 4.21 3.14
C ASP A 141 -18.82 5.45 2.33
N ALA A 142 -19.94 6.06 2.73
CA ALA A 142 -20.48 7.25 2.05
C ALA A 142 -19.50 8.43 2.01
N LYS A 143 -18.66 8.58 3.04
CA LYS A 143 -17.67 9.66 3.13
C LYS A 143 -16.53 9.44 2.13
N SER A 144 -16.05 8.21 2.03
CA SER A 144 -15.02 7.77 1.09
C SER A 144 -15.53 7.90 -0.34
N HIS A 145 -16.75 7.45 -0.61
CA HIS A 145 -17.39 7.62 -1.92
C HIS A 145 -17.52 9.11 -2.30
N ALA A 146 -18.02 9.97 -1.40
CA ALA A 146 -18.13 11.40 -1.69
C ALA A 146 -16.77 12.05 -2.01
N ARG A 147 -15.69 11.60 -1.35
CA ARG A 147 -14.32 12.05 -1.65
C ARG A 147 -13.87 11.60 -3.05
N LEU A 148 -14.15 10.35 -3.44
CA LEU A 148 -13.86 9.82 -4.77
C LEU A 148 -14.63 10.56 -5.87
N THR A 149 -15.94 10.79 -5.69
CA THR A 149 -16.74 11.53 -6.66
C THR A 149 -16.24 12.96 -6.84
N LYS A 150 -15.84 13.63 -5.75
CA LYS A 150 -15.28 14.99 -5.80
C LYS A 150 -13.99 15.07 -6.60
N SER A 151 -13.18 14.02 -6.62
CA SER A 151 -11.94 13.95 -7.41
C SER A 151 -12.16 13.43 -8.84
N GLY A 152 -13.41 13.10 -9.21
CA GLY A 152 -13.76 12.55 -10.52
C GLY A 152 -13.52 11.04 -10.66
N SER A 153 -13.36 10.31 -9.55
CA SER A 153 -13.22 8.86 -9.57
C SER A 153 -14.58 8.16 -9.55
N GLU A 154 -14.76 7.22 -10.47
CA GLU A 154 -15.94 6.34 -10.57
C GLU A 154 -15.60 4.88 -10.17
N ALA A 155 -14.41 4.66 -9.60
CA ALA A 155 -13.86 3.32 -9.38
C ALA A 155 -14.64 2.46 -8.36
N PHE A 156 -15.42 3.10 -7.48
CA PHE A 156 -16.14 2.43 -6.40
C PHE A 156 -17.50 3.07 -6.15
N GLN A 157 -18.45 2.25 -5.69
CA GLN A 157 -19.73 2.62 -5.13
C GLN A 157 -19.75 2.42 -3.60
N VAL A 158 -20.72 3.00 -2.91
CA VAL A 158 -20.92 2.76 -1.47
C VAL A 158 -21.23 1.28 -1.23
N GLY A 159 -20.52 0.66 -0.30
CA GLY A 159 -20.64 -0.77 0.04
C GLY A 159 -19.69 -1.68 -0.75
N ASP A 160 -19.01 -1.17 -1.78
CA ASP A 160 -18.04 -1.95 -2.53
C ASP A 160 -16.89 -2.42 -1.64
N ARG A 161 -16.48 -3.67 -1.80
CA ARG A 161 -15.32 -4.23 -1.10
C ARG A 161 -14.02 -3.72 -1.71
N ILE A 162 -13.12 -3.23 -0.86
CA ILE A 162 -11.75 -2.91 -1.27
C ILE A 162 -10.90 -4.19 -1.34
N GLY A 163 -10.68 -4.66 -2.57
CA GLY A 163 -9.74 -5.74 -2.86
C GLY A 163 -8.31 -5.22 -2.98
N LEU A 164 -7.37 -5.87 -2.29
CA LEU A 164 -5.94 -5.67 -2.46
C LEU A 164 -5.37 -6.86 -3.24
N SER A 165 -4.84 -6.60 -4.43
CA SER A 165 -4.05 -7.54 -5.22
C SER A 165 -2.70 -6.92 -5.56
N TYR A 166 -1.74 -7.73 -5.99
CA TYR A 166 -0.45 -7.21 -6.48
C TYR A 166 -0.62 -6.17 -7.57
N ASP A 167 -1.51 -6.41 -8.53
CA ASP A 167 -1.73 -5.48 -9.64
C ASP A 167 -2.35 -4.17 -9.15
N ARG A 168 -3.34 -4.23 -8.25
CA ARG A 168 -3.96 -3.03 -7.67
C ARG A 168 -2.97 -2.22 -6.85
N VAL A 169 -2.22 -2.87 -5.95
CA VAL A 169 -1.20 -2.17 -5.16
C VAL A 169 -0.07 -1.66 -6.04
N GLY A 170 0.30 -2.39 -7.09
CA GLY A 170 1.25 -1.94 -8.11
C GLY A 170 0.79 -0.65 -8.79
N ALA A 171 -0.46 -0.60 -9.25
CA ALA A 171 -1.07 0.58 -9.85
C ALA A 171 -1.10 1.77 -8.87
N TYR A 172 -1.52 1.56 -7.63
CA TYR A 172 -1.52 2.59 -6.59
C TYR A 172 -0.13 3.16 -6.32
N ARG A 173 0.88 2.29 -6.24
CA ARG A 173 2.28 2.71 -6.07
C ARG A 173 2.81 3.42 -7.30
N ALA A 174 2.39 3.04 -8.50
CA ALA A 174 2.76 3.72 -9.75
C ALA A 174 2.20 5.15 -9.81
N ARG A 175 0.93 5.35 -9.40
CA ARG A 175 0.31 6.68 -9.28
C ARG A 175 1.05 7.58 -8.31
N LEU A 176 1.37 7.07 -7.11
CA LEU A 176 2.19 7.81 -6.13
C LEU A 176 3.57 8.16 -6.68
N ARG A 177 4.24 7.19 -7.33
CA ARG A 177 5.54 7.43 -7.96
C ARG A 177 5.46 8.50 -9.04
N SER A 178 4.45 8.44 -9.91
CA SER A 178 4.22 9.45 -10.95
C SER A 178 4.04 10.84 -10.35
N LEU A 179 3.20 10.96 -9.31
CA LEU A 179 3.00 12.23 -8.59
C LEU A 179 4.32 12.80 -8.04
N LEU A 180 5.18 11.98 -7.44
CA LEU A 180 6.49 12.42 -6.95
C LEU A 180 7.41 12.87 -8.09
N MET A 181 7.47 12.10 -9.18
CA MET A 181 8.31 12.44 -10.34
C MET A 181 7.89 13.78 -10.96
N VAL A 182 6.59 13.95 -11.22
CA VAL A 182 6.02 15.18 -11.80
C VAL A 182 6.16 16.35 -10.82
N GLY A 183 6.02 16.08 -9.52
CA GLY A 183 6.20 17.02 -8.43
C GLY A 183 7.65 17.47 -8.18
N GLY A 184 8.59 17.16 -9.08
CA GLY A 184 9.98 17.61 -8.97
C GLY A 184 10.80 16.86 -7.93
N LEU A 185 10.38 15.65 -7.54
CA LEU A 185 11.12 14.74 -6.67
C LEU A 185 11.77 13.57 -7.42
N GLY A 186 11.79 13.60 -8.76
CA GLY A 186 12.50 12.60 -9.55
C GLY A 186 14.01 12.61 -9.33
N SER A 187 14.64 11.44 -9.42
CA SER A 187 16.10 11.36 -9.54
C SER A 187 16.48 11.85 -10.94
N GLU A 188 17.47 12.74 -11.03
CA GLU A 188 18.28 12.89 -12.26
C GLU A 188 18.89 11.54 -12.67
#